data_AF-M6VVB5-F1
#
_entry.id   AF-M6VVB5-F1
#
_cell.length_a   1.000
_cell.length_b   1.000
_cell.length_c   1.000
_cell.angle_alpha   90.00
_cell.angle_beta   90.00
_cell.angle_gamma   90.00
#
_symmetry.space_group_name_H-M   'P 1'
#
loop_
_entity.id
_entity.type
_entity.pdbx_description
1 polymer ?
#
loop_
_entity_poly.entity_id
_entity_poly.type
_entity_poly.pdbx_seq_one_letter_code
_entity_poly.pdbx_strand_id
1 'polypeptide(L)'
;MIYFWKPIFRKICIRSMVLITVITLPIESNSRAPKKINAAPGSILYAHSKNVKLLGEKLEIACEYRCSIRANYKINSIQKGSYLFAFVLPASANLEIFQGQKIISVKSKPDLSRKEFSDSMRVQYNGNKSYGLPHVAEFSLNLEEGIQEIEIRYQMRPGQNETGFGYFSFGDSDFWGVVEYDLWPAKEWVSEKFQLTFEMSVPEEREFFILGRRRKLACFGLQKNGYETKNLGSLESFYHSGKKVLRYQFGSKFPDILRCTYKLKEPLYQ
;
A
#
# COMPACT_ATOMS: atom_id res chain seq x y z
N MET A 1 -84.97 35.62 -28.68
CA MET A 1 -83.55 35.41 -29.02
C MET A 1 -83.12 34.05 -28.46
N ILE A 2 -83.37 32.97 -29.20
CA ILE A 2 -82.41 32.29 -30.11
C ILE A 2 -81.31 31.58 -29.29
N TYR A 3 -81.11 30.26 -29.24
CA TYR A 3 -81.72 29.09 -29.87
C TYR A 3 -81.45 27.87 -28.96
N PHE A 4 -82.40 26.92 -28.93
CA PHE A 4 -82.12 25.52 -28.62
C PHE A 4 -81.10 24.96 -29.61
N TRP A 5 -80.23 24.02 -29.19
CA TRP A 5 -79.83 22.83 -29.96
C TRP A 5 -79.04 21.88 -29.03
N LYS A 6 -79.59 20.68 -28.83
CA LYS A 6 -78.87 19.42 -28.53
C LYS A 6 -78.92 18.60 -29.87
N PRO A 7 -78.14 17.52 -30.12
CA PRO A 7 -77.65 16.56 -29.12
C PRO A 7 -76.34 15.77 -29.47
N ILE A 8 -76.00 14.80 -28.62
CA ILE A 8 -75.17 13.59 -28.83
C ILE A 8 -73.65 13.78 -29.08
N PHE A 9 -72.83 13.46 -28.08
CA PHE A 9 -71.83 12.39 -28.20
C PHE A 9 -71.54 11.73 -26.84
N ARG A 10 -71.93 10.46 -26.79
CA ARG A 10 -71.51 9.33 -25.95
C ARG A 10 -70.63 9.56 -24.71
N LYS A 11 -71.17 9.09 -23.59
CA LYS A 11 -70.51 8.33 -22.51
C LYS A 11 -69.07 7.89 -22.87
N ILE A 12 -68.08 8.31 -22.09
CA ILE A 12 -67.11 7.37 -21.48
C ILE A 12 -66.67 7.98 -20.13
N CYS A 13 -67.16 7.38 -19.04
CA CYS A 13 -66.49 7.48 -17.74
C CYS A 13 -65.09 6.89 -17.88
N ILE A 14 -64.04 7.69 -17.79
CA ILE A 14 -62.73 7.18 -17.42
C ILE A 14 -62.34 7.89 -16.14
N ARG A 15 -62.68 7.23 -15.02
CA ARG A 15 -61.93 7.39 -13.77
C ARG A 15 -60.46 7.27 -14.16
N SER A 16 -59.69 8.35 -14.03
CA SER A 16 -58.23 8.31 -14.08
C SER A 16 -57.72 7.41 -12.96
N MET A 17 -57.73 6.10 -13.19
CA MET A 17 -56.86 5.16 -12.49
C MET A 17 -55.46 5.41 -13.05
N VAL A 18 -54.70 6.24 -12.35
CA VAL A 18 -53.25 6.26 -12.49
C VAL A 18 -52.77 4.89 -11.99
N LEU A 19 -52.63 3.95 -12.91
CA LEU A 19 -52.00 2.67 -12.67
C LEU A 19 -50.50 2.98 -12.49
N ILE A 20 -50.07 3.16 -11.25
CA ILE A 20 -48.65 3.16 -10.91
C ILE A 20 -48.20 1.71 -11.12
N THR A 21 -47.75 1.39 -12.32
CA THR A 21 -46.92 0.21 -12.56
C THR A 21 -45.63 0.43 -11.78
N VAL A 22 -45.59 -0.12 -10.56
CA VAL A 22 -44.34 -0.36 -9.83
C VAL A 22 -43.61 -1.39 -10.68
N ILE A 23 -42.74 -0.91 -11.57
CA ILE A 23 -41.75 -1.76 -12.23
C ILE A 23 -40.81 -2.17 -11.10
N THR A 24 -41.08 -3.31 -10.47
CA THR A 24 -40.11 -4.01 -9.62
C THR A 24 -39.04 -4.55 -10.55
N LEU A 25 -38.15 -3.68 -11.03
CA LEU A 25 -36.87 -4.12 -11.54
C LEU A 25 -36.27 -4.96 -10.41
N PRO A 26 -35.83 -6.21 -10.66
CA PRO A 26 -35.10 -6.95 -9.66
C PRO A 26 -33.88 -6.11 -9.32
N ILE A 27 -33.91 -5.47 -8.14
CA ILE A 27 -32.72 -4.87 -7.56
C ILE A 27 -31.87 -6.08 -7.20
N GLU A 28 -30.97 -6.47 -8.11
CA GLU A 28 -30.00 -7.51 -7.84
C GLU A 28 -29.14 -7.01 -6.66
N SER A 29 -29.54 -7.42 -5.46
CA SER A 29 -28.75 -7.24 -4.26
C SER A 29 -27.53 -8.13 -4.41
N ASN A 30 -26.42 -7.56 -4.85
CA ASN A 30 -25.15 -8.26 -4.82
C ASN A 30 -24.66 -8.25 -3.36
N SER A 31 -25.02 -9.27 -2.57
CA SER A 31 -24.75 -9.35 -1.13
C SER A 31 -23.34 -9.89 -0.80
N ARG A 32 -22.41 -9.90 -1.77
CA ARG A 32 -21.07 -10.46 -1.60
C ARG A 32 -20.28 -9.69 -0.53
N ALA A 33 -19.47 -10.38 0.28
CA ALA A 33 -18.54 -9.70 1.18
C ALA A 33 -17.49 -8.89 0.39
N PRO A 34 -17.05 -7.70 0.86
CA PRO A 34 -15.99 -6.92 0.21
C PRO A 34 -14.71 -7.74 -0.01
N LYS A 35 -14.06 -7.61 -1.17
CA LYS A 35 -12.75 -8.24 -1.45
C LYS A 35 -11.67 -7.53 -0.64
N LYS A 36 -10.89 -8.32 0.10
CA LYS A 36 -9.67 -7.87 0.76
C LYS A 36 -8.52 -8.78 0.34
N ILE A 37 -7.50 -8.17 -0.25
CA ILE A 37 -6.28 -8.85 -0.69
C ILE A 37 -5.16 -8.22 0.11
N ASN A 38 -4.61 -8.99 1.03
CA ASN A 38 -3.44 -8.58 1.77
C ASN A 38 -2.24 -8.64 0.83
N ALA A 39 -1.56 -7.52 0.63
CA ALA A 39 -0.20 -7.58 0.10
C ALA A 39 0.79 -7.79 1.23
N ALA A 40 1.83 -8.50 0.84
CA ALA A 40 3.07 -8.66 1.54
C ALA A 40 3.72 -7.28 1.83
N PRO A 41 3.93 -6.87 3.10
CA PRO A 41 4.80 -5.74 3.41
C PRO A 41 6.22 -5.89 2.83
N GLY A 42 6.87 -4.81 2.43
CA GLY A 42 8.33 -4.81 2.29
C GLY A 42 8.98 -4.88 3.68
N SER A 43 10.25 -5.25 3.80
CA SER A 43 11.00 -5.16 5.05
C SER A 43 12.23 -4.30 4.85
N ILE A 44 12.73 -3.69 5.92
CA ILE A 44 14.06 -3.10 5.92
C ILE A 44 15.15 -4.17 5.85
N LEU A 45 16.30 -3.79 5.28
CA LEU A 45 17.53 -4.56 5.27
C LEU A 45 17.96 -4.95 6.69
N TYR A 46 18.43 -6.19 6.86
CA TYR A 46 18.99 -6.70 8.10
C TYR A 46 20.39 -7.27 7.89
N ALA A 47 21.29 -7.02 8.84
CA ALA A 47 22.66 -7.53 8.83
C ALA A 47 22.91 -8.46 10.03
N HIS A 48 23.44 -9.66 9.79
CA HIS A 48 23.80 -10.61 10.84
C HIS A 48 25.19 -10.31 11.44
N SER A 49 25.48 -9.06 11.82
CA SER A 49 26.81 -8.68 12.33
C SER A 49 26.77 -7.48 13.27
N LYS A 50 27.54 -7.53 14.36
CA LYS A 50 27.74 -6.39 15.28
C LYS A 50 28.72 -5.35 14.73
N ASN A 51 29.51 -5.71 13.72
CA ASN A 51 30.51 -4.84 13.10
C ASN A 51 29.91 -3.89 12.05
N VAL A 52 28.61 -3.96 11.83
CA VAL A 52 27.91 -3.18 10.82
C VAL A 52 26.74 -2.46 11.48
N LYS A 53 26.59 -1.15 11.19
CA LYS A 53 25.54 -0.31 11.75
C LYS A 53 24.82 0.47 10.65
N LEU A 54 23.50 0.57 10.76
CA LEU A 54 22.70 1.36 9.83
C LEU A 54 22.67 2.82 10.27
N LEU A 55 23.19 3.71 9.43
CA LEU A 55 23.20 5.16 9.68
C LEU A 55 21.99 5.86 9.08
N GLY A 56 21.41 5.32 8.01
CA GLY A 56 20.22 5.92 7.43
C GLY A 56 19.62 5.09 6.31
N GLU A 57 18.36 5.37 6.04
CA GLU A 57 17.60 4.81 4.93
C GLU A 57 16.83 5.94 4.22
N LYS A 58 16.90 5.95 2.89
CA LYS A 58 15.96 6.69 2.05
C LYS A 58 15.11 5.68 1.29
N LEU A 59 13.85 5.57 1.69
CA LEU A 59 12.87 4.68 1.10
C LEU A 59 11.93 5.46 0.18
N GLU A 60 11.92 5.11 -1.10
CA GLU A 60 11.06 5.68 -2.13
C GLU A 60 10.13 4.59 -2.68
N ILE A 61 8.83 4.83 -2.60
CA ILE A 61 7.77 3.94 -3.07
C ILE A 61 6.93 4.67 -4.12
N ALA A 62 6.96 4.19 -5.35
CA ALA A 62 6.12 4.72 -6.42
C ALA A 62 5.08 3.66 -6.82
N CYS A 63 3.79 3.93 -6.55
CA CYS A 63 2.72 2.96 -6.76
C CYS A 63 1.75 3.38 -7.87
N GLU A 64 1.61 2.48 -8.84
CA GLU A 64 0.55 2.51 -9.86
C GLU A 64 -0.24 1.18 -9.80
N TYR A 65 -0.19 0.36 -10.85
CA TYR A 65 -0.62 -1.04 -10.83
C TYR A 65 0.34 -1.96 -10.07
N ARG A 66 1.63 -1.60 -10.08
CA ARG A 66 2.69 -2.19 -9.27
C ARG A 66 3.39 -1.07 -8.51
N CYS A 67 4.00 -1.41 -7.39
CA CYS A 67 4.85 -0.49 -6.65
C CYS A 67 6.31 -0.77 -6.98
N SER A 68 7.02 0.25 -7.45
CA SER A 68 8.47 0.26 -7.56
C SER A 68 9.04 0.76 -6.24
N ILE A 69 9.93 -0.03 -5.63
CA ILE A 69 10.60 0.29 -4.37
C ILE A 69 12.06 0.55 -4.66
N ARG A 70 12.57 1.66 -4.12
CA ARG A 70 13.98 2.00 -4.10
C ARG A 70 14.37 2.36 -2.68
N ALA A 71 15.25 1.59 -2.09
CA ALA A 71 15.77 1.82 -0.75
C ALA A 71 17.28 2.08 -0.84
N ASN A 72 17.72 3.27 -0.44
CA ASN A 72 19.14 3.61 -0.33
C ASN A 72 19.54 3.58 1.14
N TYR A 73 20.52 2.75 1.47
CA TYR A 73 21.04 2.52 2.80
C TYR A 73 22.41 3.14 2.96
N LYS A 74 22.59 3.90 4.04
CA LYS A 74 23.90 4.33 4.53
C LYS A 74 24.36 3.38 5.62
N ILE A 75 25.37 2.58 5.32
CA ILE A 75 25.88 1.54 6.22
C ILE A 75 27.28 1.91 6.66
N ASN A 76 27.55 1.85 7.96
CA ASN A 76 28.90 1.98 8.51
C ASN A 76 29.45 0.61 8.88
N SER A 77 30.64 0.28 8.40
CA SER A 77 31.38 -0.92 8.75
C SER A 77 32.55 -0.57 9.66
N ILE A 78 32.66 -1.23 10.81
CA ILE A 78 33.76 -1.05 11.77
C ILE A 78 35.03 -1.74 11.29
N GLN A 79 34.89 -2.84 10.53
CA GLN A 79 36.01 -3.62 10.01
C GLN A 79 35.77 -3.98 8.56
N LYS A 80 36.83 -4.00 7.76
CA LYS A 80 36.76 -4.54 6.40
C LYS A 80 36.39 -6.03 6.46
N GLY A 81 35.40 -6.45 5.66
CA GLY A 81 34.97 -7.85 5.66
C GLY A 81 33.80 -8.14 4.72
N SER A 82 33.48 -9.44 4.59
CA SER A 82 32.29 -9.91 3.91
C SER A 82 31.18 -10.13 4.94
N TYR A 83 30.03 -9.47 4.75
CA TYR A 83 28.90 -9.53 5.67
C TYR A 83 27.67 -10.06 4.97
N LEU A 84 26.94 -10.93 5.66
CA LEU A 84 25.68 -11.50 5.19
C LEU A 84 24.52 -10.58 5.54
N PHE A 85 23.76 -10.21 4.52
CA PHE A 85 22.54 -9.44 4.63
C PHE A 85 21.34 -10.29 4.25
N ALA A 86 20.21 -9.99 4.88
CA ALA A 86 18.93 -10.63 4.60
C ALA A 86 17.84 -9.58 4.37
N PHE A 87 17.00 -9.84 3.37
CA PHE A 87 15.80 -9.09 3.10
C PHE A 87 14.61 -10.04 3.24
N VAL A 88 13.78 -9.82 4.24
CA VAL A 88 12.63 -10.69 4.53
C VAL A 88 11.40 -10.14 3.83
N LEU A 89 10.88 -10.90 2.88
CA LEU A 89 9.75 -10.53 2.05
C LEU A 89 8.60 -11.51 2.30
N PRO A 90 7.35 -11.11 2.24
CA PRO A 90 6.21 -12.05 2.35
C PRO A 90 5.81 -12.68 1.02
N ALA A 91 6.49 -12.35 -0.08
CA ALA A 91 6.30 -12.95 -1.39
C ALA A 91 7.62 -13.00 -2.18
N SER A 92 7.68 -13.85 -3.21
CA SER A 92 8.82 -13.91 -4.13
C SER A 92 9.04 -12.57 -4.81
N ALA A 93 10.27 -12.06 -4.77
CA ALA A 93 10.71 -10.88 -5.50
C ALA A 93 12.12 -11.11 -6.05
N ASN A 94 12.42 -10.40 -7.13
CA ASN A 94 13.78 -10.25 -7.63
C ASN A 94 14.29 -8.90 -7.14
N LEU A 95 15.39 -8.92 -6.40
CA LEU A 95 16.08 -7.75 -5.88
C LEU A 95 17.30 -7.46 -6.75
N GLU A 96 17.49 -6.18 -7.09
CA GLU A 96 18.74 -5.67 -7.65
C GLU A 96 19.44 -4.86 -6.56
N ILE A 97 20.62 -5.30 -6.16
CA ILE A 97 21.45 -4.63 -5.16
C ILE A 97 22.61 -3.94 -5.88
N PHE A 98 22.73 -2.64 -5.68
CA PHE A 98 23.75 -1.78 -6.26
C PHE A 98 24.74 -1.37 -5.16
N GLN A 99 26.01 -1.68 -5.38
CA GLN A 99 27.13 -1.22 -4.57
C GLN A 99 28.10 -0.47 -5.50
N GLY A 100 27.92 0.84 -5.62
CA GLY A 100 28.59 1.62 -6.66
C GLY A 100 28.18 1.14 -8.06
N GLN A 101 29.15 0.66 -8.84
CA GLN A 101 28.91 0.10 -10.19
C GLN A 101 28.56 -1.40 -10.19
N LYS A 102 28.76 -2.10 -9.07
CA LYS A 102 28.50 -3.54 -8.97
C LYS A 102 27.00 -3.78 -8.78
N ILE A 103 26.43 -4.67 -9.58
CA ILE A 103 25.03 -5.09 -9.50
C ILE A 103 24.99 -6.56 -9.10
N ILE A 104 24.21 -6.88 -8.07
CA ILE A 104 23.95 -8.24 -7.60
C ILE A 104 22.46 -8.49 -7.75
N SER A 105 22.08 -9.51 -8.51
CA SER A 105 20.69 -9.93 -8.67
C SER A 105 20.40 -11.11 -7.74
N VAL A 106 19.40 -10.97 -6.88
CA VAL A 106 19.03 -11.98 -5.89
C VAL A 106 17.54 -12.25 -5.97
N LYS A 107 17.17 -13.52 -6.11
CA LYS A 107 15.77 -13.95 -6.05
C LYS A 107 15.45 -14.46 -4.66
N SER A 108 14.41 -13.93 -4.04
CA SER A 108 13.97 -14.40 -2.73
C SER A 108 13.38 -15.81 -2.80
N LYS A 109 13.66 -16.64 -1.79
CA LYS A 109 13.21 -18.03 -1.70
C LYS A 109 12.40 -18.24 -0.43
N PRO A 110 11.36 -19.09 -0.45
CA PRO A 110 10.63 -19.41 0.76
C PRO A 110 11.57 -20.04 1.79
N ASP A 111 11.57 -19.53 3.02
CA ASP A 111 12.42 -20.02 4.12
C ASP A 111 11.57 -20.35 5.36
N LEU A 112 11.54 -21.63 5.72
CA LEU A 112 10.80 -22.17 6.86
C LEU A 112 11.58 -22.06 8.19
N SER A 113 12.91 -21.89 8.13
CA SER A 113 13.81 -21.88 9.29
C SER A 113 13.74 -20.57 10.06
N ARG A 114 13.40 -19.48 9.38
CA ARG A 114 13.22 -18.13 9.92
C ARG A 114 11.79 -17.86 10.44
N LYS A 115 11.18 -18.85 11.09
CA LYS A 115 9.81 -18.76 11.66
C LYS A 115 9.61 -17.57 12.60
N GLU A 116 10.66 -17.14 13.30
CA GLU A 116 10.66 -15.96 14.17
C GLU A 116 10.26 -14.68 13.42
N PHE A 117 10.64 -14.57 12.14
CA PHE A 117 10.17 -13.49 11.27
C PHE A 117 8.73 -13.72 10.81
N SER A 118 8.29 -14.97 10.64
CA SER A 118 6.88 -15.28 10.31
C SER A 118 5.92 -14.86 11.43
N ASP A 119 6.31 -15.02 12.69
CA ASP A 119 5.52 -14.54 13.84
C ASP A 119 5.44 -13.01 13.87
N SER A 120 6.50 -12.32 13.41
CA SER A 120 6.48 -10.86 13.26
C SER A 120 5.62 -10.34 12.11
N MET A 121 5.38 -11.17 11.08
CA MET A 121 4.48 -10.86 9.97
C MET A 121 3.00 -10.99 10.35
N ARG A 122 2.68 -11.61 11.49
CA ARG A 122 1.31 -11.69 12.01
C ARG A 122 0.92 -10.37 12.64
N VAL A 123 0.65 -9.35 11.82
CA VAL A 123 -0.05 -8.16 12.30
C VAL A 123 -1.48 -8.58 12.67
N GLN A 124 -1.78 -8.64 13.96
CA GLN A 124 -3.14 -8.84 14.48
C GLN A 124 -3.99 -7.60 14.17
N TYR A 125 -4.48 -7.49 12.93
CA TYR A 125 -5.45 -6.46 12.55
C TYR A 125 -6.79 -7.11 12.27
N ASN A 126 -7.64 -7.17 13.30
CA ASN A 126 -9.06 -7.52 13.25
C ASN A 126 -9.40 -8.69 12.30
N GLY A 127 -8.65 -9.77 12.46
CA GLY A 127 -8.69 -10.98 11.62
C GLY A 127 -7.29 -11.59 11.53
N ASN A 128 -7.20 -12.93 11.59
CA ASN A 128 -5.96 -13.66 11.33
C ASN A 128 -5.56 -13.42 9.86
N LYS A 129 -4.73 -12.41 9.58
CA LYS A 129 -3.99 -12.35 8.32
C LYS A 129 -3.01 -13.52 8.34
N SER A 130 -3.32 -14.61 7.63
CA SER A 130 -2.33 -15.65 7.34
C SER A 130 -1.56 -15.19 6.11
N TYR A 131 -0.38 -14.61 6.31
CA TYR A 131 0.57 -14.52 5.20
C TYR A 131 1.10 -15.92 4.90
N GLY A 132 1.49 -16.18 3.64
CA GLY A 132 2.18 -17.41 3.25
C GLY A 132 3.56 -17.52 3.91
N LEU A 133 4.36 -18.49 3.49
CA LEU A 133 5.74 -18.61 3.98
C LEU A 133 6.55 -17.35 3.64
N PRO A 134 7.35 -16.81 4.58
CA PRO A 134 8.24 -15.71 4.26
C PRO A 134 9.26 -16.16 3.21
N HIS A 135 9.49 -15.27 2.26
CA HIS A 135 10.55 -15.36 1.27
C HIS A 135 11.74 -14.53 1.70
N VAL A 136 12.93 -15.10 1.75
CA VAL A 136 14.14 -14.39 2.14
C VAL A 136 15.09 -14.28 0.95
N ALA A 137 15.61 -13.08 0.73
CA ALA A 137 16.72 -12.84 -0.17
C ALA A 137 17.97 -12.58 0.67
N GLU A 138 18.89 -13.52 0.65
CA GLU A 138 20.19 -13.42 1.32
C GLU A 138 21.28 -13.10 0.32
N PHE A 139 22.20 -12.23 0.70
CA PHE A 139 23.35 -11.88 -0.11
C PHE A 139 24.50 -11.37 0.74
N SER A 140 25.71 -11.61 0.27
CA SER A 140 26.93 -11.14 0.91
C SER A 140 27.45 -9.88 0.24
N LEU A 141 27.77 -8.87 1.03
CA LEU A 141 28.47 -7.66 0.56
C LEU A 141 29.85 -7.58 1.20
N ASN A 142 30.83 -7.23 0.38
CA ASN A 142 32.16 -6.90 0.86
C ASN A 142 32.17 -5.42 1.19
N LEU A 143 32.34 -5.09 2.47
CA LEU A 143 32.39 -3.71 2.94
C LEU A 143 33.82 -3.37 3.32
N GLU A 144 34.31 -2.24 2.83
CA GLU A 144 35.48 -1.57 3.39
C GLU A 144 35.14 -0.96 4.76
N GLU A 145 36.16 -0.61 5.54
CA GLU A 145 35.97 0.14 6.78
C GLU A 145 35.43 1.55 6.50
N GLY A 146 34.44 2.00 7.28
CA GLY A 146 33.78 3.28 7.12
C GLY A 146 32.39 3.21 6.47
N ILE A 147 31.93 4.35 5.95
CA ILE A 147 30.56 4.55 5.47
C ILE A 147 30.47 4.22 3.98
N GLN A 148 29.48 3.41 3.62
CA GLN A 148 29.15 3.04 2.25
C GLN A 148 27.65 3.17 1.99
N GLU A 149 27.31 3.45 0.73
CA GLU A 149 25.92 3.49 0.26
C GLU A 149 25.61 2.24 -0.55
N ILE A 150 24.46 1.65 -0.25
CA ILE A 150 23.92 0.49 -0.95
C ILE A 150 22.50 0.82 -1.36
N GLU A 151 22.18 0.56 -2.63
CA GLU A 151 20.83 0.75 -3.13
C GLU A 151 20.19 -0.59 -3.47
N ILE A 152 18.96 -0.79 -3.03
CA ILE A 152 18.17 -1.98 -3.34
C ILE A 152 16.94 -1.54 -4.12
N ARG A 153 16.73 -2.17 -5.28
CA ARG A 153 15.55 -1.95 -6.13
C ARG A 153 14.77 -3.24 -6.28
N TYR A 154 13.44 -3.12 -6.20
CA TYR A 154 12.54 -4.23 -6.47
C TYR A 154 11.13 -3.73 -6.80
N GLN A 155 10.29 -4.65 -7.27
CA GLN A 155 8.88 -4.39 -7.52
C GLN A 155 8.00 -5.29 -6.66
N MET A 156 6.89 -4.75 -6.18
CA MET A 156 5.86 -5.50 -5.47
C MET A 156 4.48 -5.18 -6.03
N ARG A 157 3.53 -6.12 -5.87
CA ARG A 157 2.12 -5.84 -6.10
C ARG A 157 1.49 -5.32 -4.79
N PRO A 158 0.84 -4.14 -4.80
CA PRO A 158 0.16 -3.63 -3.62
C PRO A 158 -1.08 -4.44 -3.30
N GLY A 159 -1.54 -4.34 -2.05
CA GLY A 159 -2.75 -4.99 -1.56
C GLY A 159 -3.97 -4.22 -2.02
N GLN A 160 -5.15 -4.80 -1.82
CA GLN A 160 -6.40 -4.16 -2.19
C GLN A 160 -7.45 -4.32 -1.09
N ASN A 161 -8.09 -3.23 -0.73
CA ASN A 161 -9.32 -3.24 0.05
C ASN A 161 -10.47 -2.69 -0.81
N GLU A 162 -11.57 -3.41 -0.87
CA GLU A 162 -12.83 -2.91 -1.41
C GLU A 162 -13.67 -2.30 -0.27
N THR A 163 -14.20 -1.11 -0.50
CA THR A 163 -15.07 -0.37 0.42
C THR A 163 -16.28 0.17 -0.33
N GLY A 164 -17.32 0.60 0.38
CA GLY A 164 -18.52 1.14 -0.26
C GLY A 164 -19.44 0.07 -0.84
N PHE A 165 -19.15 -1.22 -0.63
CA PHE A 165 -20.00 -2.34 -1.01
C PHE A 165 -20.97 -2.69 0.13
N GLY A 166 -22.28 -2.68 -0.12
CA GLY A 166 -23.34 -2.90 0.87
C GLY A 166 -24.75 -2.88 0.27
N TYR A 167 -25.77 -3.13 1.10
CA TYR A 167 -27.17 -3.35 0.68
C TYR A 167 -27.80 -2.18 -0.11
N PHE A 168 -27.29 -0.95 0.08
CA PHE A 168 -27.77 0.27 -0.59
C PHE A 168 -26.77 0.87 -1.59
N SER A 169 -25.61 0.25 -1.80
CA SER A 169 -24.65 0.72 -2.80
C SER A 169 -24.96 0.08 -4.14
N PHE A 170 -25.41 0.88 -5.11
CA PHE A 170 -25.76 0.47 -6.47
C PHE A 170 -24.53 0.11 -7.32
N GLY A 171 -23.72 -0.86 -6.88
CA GLY A 171 -22.57 -1.37 -7.65
C GLY A 171 -21.28 -0.53 -7.62
N ASP A 172 -21.31 0.68 -7.06
CA ASP A 172 -20.13 1.55 -6.98
C ASP A 172 -19.17 1.11 -5.87
N SER A 173 -18.22 0.23 -6.23
CA SER A 173 -17.17 -0.24 -5.33
C SER A 173 -15.99 0.73 -5.33
N ASP A 174 -15.62 1.24 -4.16
CA ASP A 174 -14.42 2.05 -3.99
C ASP A 174 -13.23 1.14 -3.62
N PHE A 175 -12.27 1.03 -4.53
CA PHE A 175 -11.05 0.23 -4.33
C PHE A 175 -9.90 1.08 -3.77
N TRP A 176 -9.17 0.51 -2.82
CA TRP A 176 -8.02 1.13 -2.16
C TRP A 176 -6.79 0.24 -2.24
N GLY A 177 -5.70 0.77 -2.76
CA GLY A 177 -4.38 0.14 -2.74
C GLY A 177 -3.77 0.24 -1.35
N VAL A 178 -3.13 -0.84 -0.89
CA VAL A 178 -2.51 -0.91 0.43
C VAL A 178 -1.05 -1.31 0.29
N VAL A 179 -0.15 -0.53 0.91
CA VAL A 179 1.28 -0.83 1.01
C VAL A 179 1.65 -0.86 2.48
N GLU A 180 2.37 -1.89 2.90
CA GLU A 180 2.93 -2.01 4.25
C GLU A 180 4.47 -2.14 4.11
N TYR A 181 5.24 -1.59 5.05
CA TYR A 181 6.70 -1.70 5.08
C TYR A 181 7.19 -1.84 6.53
N ASP A 182 7.85 -2.95 6.83
CA ASP A 182 8.30 -3.34 8.16
C ASP A 182 9.69 -2.76 8.44
N LEU A 183 9.74 -1.81 9.37
CA LEU A 183 10.96 -1.16 9.85
C LEU A 183 11.50 -1.79 11.12
N TRP A 184 10.69 -2.58 11.82
CA TRP A 184 11.05 -3.23 13.09
C TRP A 184 12.43 -3.93 13.07
N PRO A 185 12.79 -4.76 12.06
CA PRO A 185 14.06 -5.49 12.08
C PRO A 185 15.31 -4.60 12.19
N ALA A 186 15.21 -3.33 11.77
CA ALA A 186 16.34 -2.42 11.87
C ALA A 186 16.59 -1.88 13.28
N LYS A 187 15.60 -1.91 14.17
CA LYS A 187 15.74 -1.38 15.54
C LYS A 187 16.89 -2.02 16.33
N GLU A 188 17.29 -3.24 15.96
CA GLU A 188 18.37 -3.97 16.61
C GLU A 188 19.78 -3.52 16.21
N TRP A 189 19.95 -2.86 15.05
CA TRP A 189 21.27 -2.55 14.49
C TRP A 189 21.42 -1.13 13.94
N VAL A 190 20.37 -0.30 14.05
CA VAL A 190 20.46 1.14 13.78
C VAL A 190 21.41 1.85 14.73
N SER A 191 22.05 2.89 14.22
CA SER A 191 22.84 3.85 15.00
C SER A 191 21.93 4.81 15.78
N GLU A 192 22.45 5.39 16.86
CA GLU A 192 21.75 6.45 17.60
C GLU A 192 21.46 7.69 16.73
N LYS A 193 22.28 7.91 15.69
CA LYS A 193 22.14 9.00 14.72
C LYS A 193 21.34 8.60 13.48
N PHE A 194 20.58 7.51 13.54
CA PHE A 194 19.83 7.00 12.41
C PHE A 194 18.81 8.02 11.88
N GLN A 195 18.76 8.14 10.54
CA GLN A 195 17.78 8.96 9.84
C GLN A 195 17.05 8.13 8.78
N LEU A 196 15.72 8.15 8.83
CA LEU A 196 14.86 7.56 7.82
C LEU A 196 14.12 8.65 7.06
N THR A 197 14.30 8.69 5.75
CA THR A 197 13.44 9.44 4.84
C THR A 197 12.51 8.48 4.13
N PHE A 198 11.21 8.66 4.29
CA PHE A 198 10.20 7.86 3.61
C PHE A 198 9.43 8.73 2.61
N GLU A 199 9.34 8.28 1.38
CA GLU A 199 8.61 8.95 0.31
C GLU A 199 7.67 7.95 -0.38
N MET A 200 6.39 8.31 -0.47
CA MET A 200 5.42 7.57 -1.27
C MET A 200 4.79 8.47 -2.33
N SER A 201 4.75 7.98 -3.56
CA SER A 201 4.16 8.68 -4.69
C SER A 201 3.10 7.84 -5.40
N VAL A 202 2.04 8.50 -5.86
CA VAL A 202 0.99 7.91 -6.70
C VAL A 202 0.67 8.87 -7.85
N PRO A 203 0.31 8.36 -9.05
CA PRO A 203 -0.13 9.20 -10.15
C PRO A 203 -1.31 10.08 -9.74
N GLU A 204 -1.25 11.35 -10.12
CA GLU A 204 -2.37 12.26 -10.03
C GLU A 204 -3.23 12.13 -11.29
N GLU A 205 -4.54 11.97 -11.12
CA GLU A 205 -5.48 12.12 -12.24
C GLU A 205 -5.71 13.60 -12.47
N ARG A 206 -5.15 14.13 -13.55
CA ARG A 206 -5.51 15.44 -14.11
C ARG A 206 -6.65 15.22 -15.10
N GLU A 207 -7.86 14.99 -14.62
CA GLU A 207 -9.04 15.23 -15.45
C GLU A 207 -9.44 16.70 -15.31
N PHE A 208 -9.55 17.38 -16.45
CA PHE A 208 -10.02 18.75 -16.57
C PHE A 208 -11.32 18.92 -15.76
N PHE A 209 -11.35 19.96 -14.90
CA PHE A 209 -12.49 20.51 -14.18
C PHE A 209 -13.83 20.04 -14.78
N ILE A 210 -14.60 19.13 -14.17
CA ILE A 210 -15.68 19.44 -13.21
C ILE A 210 -16.10 18.19 -12.38
N LEU A 211 -15.62 16.97 -12.67
CA LEU A 211 -16.07 15.73 -11.99
C LEU A 211 -14.96 14.74 -11.53
N GLY A 212 -13.67 15.04 -11.73
CA GLY A 212 -12.57 14.12 -11.40
C GLY A 212 -12.32 13.97 -9.89
N ARG A 213 -12.48 12.76 -9.34
CA ARG A 213 -12.15 12.45 -7.93
C ARG A 213 -10.63 12.42 -7.75
N ARG A 214 -10.04 13.42 -7.08
CA ARG A 214 -8.62 13.41 -6.69
C ARG A 214 -8.26 12.12 -5.95
N ARG A 215 -7.17 11.45 -6.36
CA ARG A 215 -6.66 10.27 -5.66
C ARG A 215 -6.25 10.64 -4.24
N LYS A 216 -6.90 10.01 -3.27
CA LYS A 216 -6.55 10.14 -1.85
C LYS A 216 -5.31 9.26 -1.61
N LEU A 217 -4.34 9.78 -0.87
CA LEU A 217 -3.14 9.09 -0.41
C LEU A 217 -2.94 9.49 1.05
N ALA A 218 -2.78 8.51 1.92
CA ALA A 218 -2.55 8.69 3.34
C ALA A 218 -1.63 7.58 3.87
N CYS A 219 -0.76 7.93 4.81
CA CYS A 219 0.19 7.02 5.44
C CYS A 219 0.13 7.15 6.96
N PHE A 220 0.30 6.03 7.65
CA PHE A 220 0.16 5.89 9.10
C PHE A 220 1.27 4.98 9.64
N GLY A 221 1.69 5.23 10.88
CA GLY A 221 2.58 4.35 11.61
C GLY A 221 1.78 3.35 12.42
N LEU A 222 2.21 2.09 12.45
CA LEU A 222 1.68 1.05 13.32
C LEU A 222 2.76 0.57 14.29
N GLN A 223 2.31 0.08 15.44
CA GLN A 223 3.15 -0.67 16.38
C GLN A 223 2.97 -2.17 16.15
N LYS A 224 4.02 -2.97 16.41
CA LYS A 224 4.09 -4.41 16.14
C LYS A 224 2.94 -5.22 16.77
N ASN A 225 2.37 -4.75 17.88
CA ASN A 225 1.25 -5.38 18.61
C ASN A 225 0.12 -4.39 18.97
N GLY A 226 0.10 -3.20 18.34
CA GLY A 226 -0.85 -2.14 18.67
C GLY A 226 -1.93 -1.99 17.60
N TYR A 227 -3.17 -1.78 18.04
CA TYR A 227 -4.29 -1.40 17.16
C TYR A 227 -4.29 0.09 16.81
N GLU A 228 -3.46 0.89 17.49
CA GLU A 228 -3.43 2.33 17.34
C GLU A 228 -2.65 2.75 16.09
N THR A 229 -3.36 3.32 15.12
CA THR A 229 -2.77 4.09 14.04
C THR A 229 -2.23 5.41 14.58
N LYS A 230 -0.93 5.63 14.48
CA LYS A 230 -0.33 6.93 14.80
C LYS A 230 -0.15 7.74 13.53
N ASN A 231 -0.63 8.98 13.55
CA ASN A 231 -0.31 9.94 12.50
C ASN A 231 1.21 10.13 12.46
N LEU A 232 1.78 9.91 11.27
CA LEU A 232 3.18 10.18 11.00
C LEU A 232 3.32 11.71 10.94
N GLY A 233 4.12 12.29 11.85
CA GLY A 233 4.20 13.74 12.12
C GLY A 233 4.51 14.64 10.91
N SER A 234 5.72 15.21 10.83
CA SER A 234 6.07 16.24 9.84
C SER A 234 5.97 15.71 8.41
N LEU A 235 4.86 16.07 7.77
CA LEU A 235 4.49 15.65 6.43
C LEU A 235 4.79 16.77 5.44
N GLU A 236 5.67 16.49 4.48
CA GLU A 236 5.69 17.26 3.24
C GLU A 236 4.76 16.56 2.25
N SER A 237 3.63 17.21 1.92
CA SER A 237 2.73 16.77 0.85
C SER A 237 2.87 17.73 -0.32
N PHE A 238 3.39 17.25 -1.44
CA PHE A 238 3.60 18.07 -2.63
C PHE A 238 3.27 17.32 -3.92
N TYR A 239 3.17 18.06 -5.01
CA TYR A 239 2.94 17.52 -6.34
C TYR A 239 4.21 17.67 -7.16
N HIS A 240 4.64 16.59 -7.81
CA HIS A 240 5.82 16.60 -8.65
C HIS A 240 5.61 15.67 -9.84
N SER A 241 5.86 16.17 -11.06
CA SER A 241 5.84 15.36 -12.29
C SER A 241 4.56 14.53 -12.48
N GLY A 242 3.39 15.13 -12.21
CA GLY A 242 2.09 14.46 -12.34
C GLY A 242 1.80 13.41 -11.26
N LYS A 243 2.54 13.42 -10.16
CA LYS A 243 2.34 12.53 -9.01
C LYS A 243 2.07 13.33 -7.76
N LYS A 244 1.19 12.80 -6.91
CA LYS A 244 1.07 13.23 -5.52
C LYS A 244 2.11 12.49 -4.69
N VAL A 245 2.91 13.24 -3.93
CA VAL A 245 4.01 12.73 -3.12
C VAL A 245 3.76 13.07 -1.65
N LEU A 246 3.90 12.07 -0.77
CA LEU A 246 4.02 12.27 0.67
C LEU A 246 5.43 11.91 1.11
N ARG A 247 6.08 12.83 1.82
CA ARG A 247 7.40 12.62 2.41
C ARG A 247 7.37 12.81 3.92
N TYR A 248 8.06 11.91 4.60
CA TYR A 248 8.23 11.90 6.05
C TYR A 248 9.71 11.73 6.38
N GLN A 249 10.14 12.37 7.47
CA GLN A 249 11.48 12.21 8.02
C GLN A 249 11.37 11.75 9.47
N PHE A 250 12.18 10.75 9.82
CA PHE A 250 12.27 10.21 11.16
C PHE A 250 13.72 10.19 11.61
N GLY A 251 13.95 10.47 12.89
CA GLY A 251 15.23 10.19 13.54
C GLY A 251 15.29 8.76 14.06
N SER A 252 15.97 8.55 15.18
CA SER A 252 16.08 7.23 15.85
C SER A 252 14.75 6.67 16.37
N LYS A 253 13.70 7.50 16.48
CA LYS A 253 12.33 7.08 16.81
C LYS A 253 11.48 7.02 15.55
N PHE A 254 11.20 5.81 15.06
CA PHE A 254 10.38 5.53 13.89
C PHE A 254 9.35 4.43 14.19
N PRO A 255 8.22 4.36 13.44
CA PRO A 255 7.20 3.34 13.63
C PRO A 255 7.74 1.94 13.34
N ASP A 256 7.08 0.90 13.86
CA ASP A 256 7.47 -0.48 13.57
C ASP A 256 7.11 -0.84 12.12
N ILE A 257 5.98 -0.32 11.65
CA ILE A 257 5.44 -0.57 10.31
C ILE A 257 4.92 0.76 9.75
N LEU A 258 5.28 1.06 8.51
CA LEU A 258 4.66 2.10 7.70
C LEU A 258 3.54 1.48 6.88
N ARG A 259 2.32 2.00 7.00
CA ARG A 259 1.19 1.59 6.19
C ARG A 259 0.62 2.76 5.43
N CYS A 260 0.52 2.61 4.12
CA CYS A 260 -0.09 3.61 3.27
C CYS A 260 -1.27 3.05 2.51
N THR A 261 -2.26 3.90 2.31
CA THR A 261 -3.47 3.60 1.53
C THR A 261 -3.68 4.66 0.48
N TYR A 262 -4.05 4.24 -0.73
CA TYR A 262 -4.35 5.16 -1.82
C TYR A 262 -5.58 4.73 -2.61
N LYS A 263 -6.35 5.70 -3.11
CA LYS A 263 -7.54 5.40 -3.91
C LYS A 263 -7.13 4.88 -5.29
N LEU A 264 -7.66 3.72 -5.67
CA LEU A 264 -7.48 3.12 -6.99
C LEU A 264 -8.55 3.63 -7.96
N LYS A 265 -8.19 3.66 -9.25
CA LYS A 265 -9.15 3.90 -10.34
C LYS A 265 -9.98 2.66 -10.63
N GLU A 266 -9.32 1.51 -10.64
CA GLU A 266 -9.85 0.20 -11.01
C GLU A 266 -9.29 -0.86 -10.06
N PRO A 267 -9.96 -2.01 -9.88
CA PRO A 267 -9.42 -3.11 -9.10
C PRO A 267 -8.12 -3.64 -9.73
N LEU A 268 -7.09 -3.81 -8.89
CA LEU A 268 -5.82 -4.46 -9.24
C LEU A 268 -5.94 -5.97 -9.43
N TYR A 269 -6.95 -6.56 -8.81
CA TYR A 269 -7.22 -8.00 -8.82
C TYR A 269 -8.66 -8.24 -9.25
N GLN A 270 -8.85 -9.01 -10.31
CA GLN A 270 -10.15 -9.39 -10.86
C GLN A 270 -10.63 -10.69 -10.21
#